data_AF-A0A497PB78-F1
#
_entry.id   AF-A0A497PB78-F1
#
_cell.length_a   1.000
_cell.length_b   1.000
_cell.length_c   1.000
_cell.angle_alpha   90.00
_cell.angle_beta   90.00
_cell.angle_gamma   90.00
#
_symmetry.space_group_name_H-M   'P 1'
#
loop_
_entity.id
_entity.type
_entity.pdbx_description
1 polymer ?
#
loop_
_entity_poly.entity_id
_entity_poly.type
_entity_poly.pdbx_seq_one_letter_code
_entity_poly.pdbx_strand_id
1 'polypeptide(L)'
;MVHLTRGNTSNSGFLPQQSEASSIHTNGEIMARKTRRSGGPKKRTWMMPQEVEVWYVLPALRRELALIMIEAGRPQKEIAKMLGITEPAVSQYKLRRSETPRSRGDQIEIPKDMKPHIRRAAERIMEAWDNRGDKEYIYEDMTREFVHLLAILREAGVICEVHRQHSEHVSEDCDACK
;
A
#
# COMPACT_ATOMS: atom_id res chain seq x y z
N MET A 1 -61.54 -3.11 -19.21
CA MET A 1 -62.21 -1.90 -19.73
C MET A 1 -61.11 -0.85 -19.85
N VAL A 2 -60.32 -0.83 -20.92
CA VAL A 2 -60.58 -0.21 -22.25
C VAL A 2 -61.12 1.22 -22.05
N HIS A 3 -60.38 2.29 -22.34
CA HIS A 3 -60.06 2.86 -23.66
C HIS A 3 -59.03 4.00 -23.45
N LEU A 4 -57.90 4.14 -24.17
CA LEU A 4 -57.71 4.63 -25.57
C LEU A 4 -58.49 5.93 -25.84
N THR A 5 -57.90 7.05 -26.27
CA THR A 5 -57.39 7.30 -27.64
C THR A 5 -56.56 8.59 -27.69
N ARG A 6 -55.38 8.62 -28.35
CA ARG A 6 -55.06 9.02 -29.76
C ARG A 6 -55.35 10.50 -30.06
N GLY A 7 -54.57 11.24 -30.86
CA GLY A 7 -53.49 10.94 -31.81
C GLY A 7 -52.70 12.24 -32.12
N ASN A 8 -51.46 12.21 -32.60
CA ASN A 8 -50.91 11.69 -33.86
C ASN A 8 -50.96 12.72 -35.00
N THR A 9 -49.78 13.04 -35.55
CA THR A 9 -49.42 13.19 -36.98
C THR A 9 -47.97 13.68 -37.06
N SER A 10 -47.11 13.40 -38.03
CA SER A 10 -46.91 12.33 -39.04
C SER A 10 -45.87 12.89 -40.03
N ASN A 11 -44.81 12.14 -40.34
CA ASN A 11 -44.19 11.93 -41.68
C ASN A 11 -42.79 11.37 -41.49
N SER A 12 -42.39 10.17 -41.91
CA SER A 12 -42.62 9.32 -43.10
C SER A 12 -41.58 9.50 -44.22
N GLY A 13 -40.98 8.36 -44.60
CA GLY A 13 -40.27 8.08 -45.85
C GLY A 13 -38.74 8.15 -45.76
N PHE A 14 -37.92 7.26 -46.35
CA PHE A 14 -38.09 5.98 -47.06
C PHE A 14 -36.63 5.53 -47.39
N LEU A 15 -36.25 4.28 -47.11
CA LEU A 15 -35.07 3.57 -47.69
C LEU A 15 -35.58 2.75 -48.90
N PRO A 16 -34.79 2.30 -49.91
CA PRO A 16 -33.45 1.65 -49.84
C PRO A 16 -32.54 2.03 -51.07
N GLN A 17 -31.31 1.53 -51.34
CA GLN A 17 -30.80 0.19 -51.67
C GLN A 17 -29.24 0.25 -51.82
N GLN A 18 -28.55 -0.89 -51.70
CA GLN A 18 -27.11 -1.05 -51.88
C GLN A 18 -26.70 -1.23 -53.37
N SER A 19 -25.50 -0.76 -53.74
CA SER A 19 -24.67 -1.32 -54.83
C SER A 19 -23.17 -0.99 -54.62
N GLU A 20 -22.31 -1.83 -55.18
CA GLU A 20 -20.93 -2.12 -54.80
C GLU A 20 -19.83 -1.20 -55.39
N ALA A 21 -18.68 -1.23 -54.70
CA ALA A 21 -17.28 -1.16 -55.18
C ALA A 21 -16.76 0.06 -55.98
N SER A 22 -15.74 0.75 -55.43
CA SER A 22 -14.35 0.63 -55.90
C SER A 22 -13.39 1.58 -55.15
N SER A 23 -12.16 1.10 -55.02
CA SER A 23 -10.99 1.54 -54.25
C SER A 23 -10.46 2.95 -54.54
N ILE A 24 -10.03 3.68 -53.49
CA ILE A 24 -8.78 4.46 -53.54
C ILE A 24 -8.16 4.56 -52.12
N HIS A 25 -6.99 3.95 -51.95
CA HIS A 25 -6.12 4.14 -50.80
C HIS A 25 -5.61 5.58 -50.74
N THR A 26 -5.82 6.27 -49.62
CA THR A 26 -4.93 7.36 -49.20
C THR A 26 -4.57 7.16 -47.74
N ASN A 27 -3.26 7.12 -47.48
CA ASN A 27 -2.65 6.97 -46.17
C ASN A 27 -2.96 8.21 -45.33
N GLY A 28 -4.01 8.13 -44.51
CA GLY A 28 -4.35 9.12 -43.50
C GLY A 28 -3.87 8.64 -42.12
N GLU A 29 -3.02 9.44 -41.50
CA GLU A 29 -2.42 9.25 -40.18
C GLU A 29 -3.43 8.79 -39.13
N ILE A 30 -3.36 7.51 -38.77
CA ILE A 30 -3.93 7.03 -37.51
C ILE A 30 -2.96 7.47 -36.42
N MET A 31 -3.17 8.68 -35.89
CA MET A 31 -2.71 9.05 -34.56
C MET A 31 -3.34 8.06 -33.58
N ALA A 32 -2.64 6.95 -33.35
CA ALA A 32 -2.96 5.99 -32.31
C ALA A 32 -2.95 6.75 -31.00
N ARG A 33 -4.16 7.02 -30.48
CA ARG A 33 -4.40 7.54 -29.14
C ARG A 33 -3.92 6.46 -28.16
N LYS A 34 -2.61 6.40 -27.96
CA LYS A 34 -1.96 5.58 -26.94
C LYS A 34 -2.25 6.26 -25.61
N THR A 35 -3.47 6.07 -25.11
CA THR A 35 -3.82 6.42 -23.74
C THR A 35 -2.79 5.72 -22.85
N ARG A 36 -2.07 6.55 -22.10
CA ARG A 36 -1.04 6.14 -21.16
C ARG A 36 -1.56 4.96 -20.36
N ARG A 37 -0.91 3.80 -20.47
CA ARG A 37 -1.02 2.77 -19.42
C ARG A 37 -0.36 3.37 -18.19
N SER A 38 -1.16 4.03 -17.35
CA SER A 38 -0.76 4.48 -16.02
C SER A 38 -0.61 3.24 -15.13
N GLY A 39 0.52 2.55 -15.30
CA GLY A 39 0.91 1.37 -14.53
C GLY A 39 1.43 1.73 -13.14
N GLY A 40 0.67 2.53 -12.39
CA GLY A 40 0.86 2.66 -10.95
C GLY A 40 0.03 1.61 -10.21
N PRO A 41 0.38 1.24 -8.97
CA PRO A 41 -0.49 0.41 -8.15
C PRO A 41 -1.88 1.06 -8.05
N LYS A 42 -2.95 0.28 -8.22
CA LYS A 42 -4.31 0.78 -8.05
C LYS A 42 -4.46 1.31 -6.62
N LYS A 43 -4.69 2.61 -6.48
CA LYS A 43 -5.04 3.23 -5.20
C LYS A 43 -6.45 2.77 -4.82
N ARG A 44 -6.74 2.76 -3.52
CA ARG A 44 -8.10 2.55 -3.01
C ARG A 44 -8.84 3.88 -3.02
N THR A 45 -10.15 3.85 -3.14
CA THR A 45 -10.99 5.06 -3.11
C THR A 45 -10.77 5.85 -1.81
N TRP A 46 -10.77 5.17 -0.66
CA TRP A 46 -10.55 5.78 0.66
C TRP A 46 -9.99 4.75 1.64
N MET A 47 -9.14 5.21 2.57
CA MET A 47 -8.69 4.45 3.74
C MET A 47 -8.54 5.41 4.92
N MET A 48 -8.85 4.93 6.12
CA MET A 48 -8.51 5.67 7.34
C MET A 48 -7.01 5.55 7.64
N PRO A 49 -6.38 6.57 8.27
CA PRO A 49 -4.95 6.50 8.62
C PRO A 49 -4.57 5.27 9.45
N GLN A 50 -5.48 4.78 10.32
CA GLN A 50 -5.30 3.56 11.10
C GLN A 50 -5.27 2.31 10.20
N GLU A 51 -6.04 2.28 9.11
CA GLU A 51 -5.95 1.21 8.12
C GLU A 51 -4.63 1.28 7.38
N VAL A 52 -4.14 2.48 7.05
CA VAL A 52 -2.82 2.67 6.45
C VAL A 52 -1.72 2.12 7.37
N GLU A 53 -1.80 2.43 8.66
CA GLU A 53 -0.89 1.92 9.69
C GLU A 53 -0.89 0.39 9.73
N VAL A 54 -2.07 -0.22 9.83
CA VAL A 54 -2.23 -1.68 9.90
C VAL A 54 -1.73 -2.38 8.64
N TRP A 55 -2.06 -1.84 7.46
CA TRP A 55 -1.79 -2.51 6.20
C TRP A 55 -0.36 -2.32 5.69
N TYR A 56 0.26 -1.17 5.95
CA TYR A 56 1.55 -0.84 5.31
C TYR A 56 2.64 -0.51 6.34
N VAL A 57 2.35 0.34 7.32
CA VAL A 57 3.37 0.87 8.24
C VAL A 57 3.82 -0.18 9.26
N LEU A 58 2.88 -0.85 9.93
CA LEU A 58 3.18 -1.91 10.89
C LEU A 58 3.97 -3.07 10.24
N PRO A 59 3.60 -3.57 9.04
CA PRO A 59 4.41 -4.57 8.33
C PRO A 59 5.81 -4.09 7.98
N ALA A 60 5.96 -2.82 7.55
CA ALA A 60 7.28 -2.26 7.25
C ALA A 60 8.14 -2.14 8.50
N LEU A 61 7.59 -1.62 9.61
CA LEU A 61 8.29 -1.54 10.90
C LEU A 61 8.75 -2.91 11.38
N ARG A 62 7.88 -3.93 11.32
CA ARG A 62 8.28 -5.32 11.67
C ARG A 62 9.47 -5.81 10.86
N ARG A 63 9.49 -5.54 9.55
CA ARG A 63 10.63 -5.88 8.69
C ARG A 63 11.89 -5.14 9.13
N GLU A 64 11.81 -3.82 9.33
CA GLU A 64 12.99 -3.02 9.74
C GLU A 64 13.57 -3.49 11.08
N LEU A 65 12.71 -3.74 12.07
CA LEU A 65 13.14 -4.28 13.37
C LEU A 65 13.80 -5.65 13.21
N ALA A 66 13.20 -6.55 12.43
CA ALA A 66 13.76 -7.88 12.17
C ALA A 66 15.14 -7.80 11.51
N LEU A 67 15.31 -6.93 10.50
CA LEU A 67 16.59 -6.73 9.82
C LEU A 67 17.68 -6.23 10.79
N ILE A 68 17.35 -5.28 11.66
CA ILE A 68 18.29 -4.78 12.69
C ILE A 68 18.67 -5.89 13.68
N MET A 69 17.70 -6.71 14.12
CA MET A 69 17.99 -7.84 15.02
C MET A 69 18.84 -8.92 14.34
N ILE A 70 18.65 -9.15 13.03
CA ILE A 70 19.50 -10.04 12.22
C ILE A 70 20.93 -9.48 12.13
N GLU A 71 21.08 -8.18 11.85
CA GLU A 71 22.38 -7.50 11.85
C GLU A 71 23.09 -7.62 13.20
N ALA A 72 22.34 -7.60 14.30
CA ALA A 72 22.83 -7.81 15.66
C ALA A 72 23.11 -9.30 16.01
N GLY A 73 22.96 -10.22 15.06
CA GLY A 73 23.28 -11.64 15.24
C GLY A 73 22.24 -12.45 16.00
N ARG A 74 21.00 -11.94 16.17
CA ARG A 74 19.96 -12.67 16.90
C ARG A 74 19.49 -13.91 16.15
N PRO A 75 19.27 -15.05 16.83
CA PRO A 75 18.68 -16.23 16.23
C PRO A 75 17.29 -15.93 15.68
N GLN A 76 16.99 -16.46 14.49
CA GLN A 76 15.71 -16.25 13.81
C GLN A 76 14.50 -16.65 14.65
N LYS A 77 14.62 -17.73 15.42
CA LYS A 77 13.61 -18.20 16.37
C LYS A 77 13.31 -17.18 17.48
N GLU A 78 14.33 -16.48 17.98
CA GLU A 78 14.15 -15.44 19.00
C GLU A 78 13.51 -14.20 18.39
N ILE A 79 13.93 -13.79 17.20
CA ILE A 79 13.32 -12.67 16.47
C ILE A 79 11.83 -12.92 16.22
N ALA A 80 11.48 -14.14 15.79
CA ALA A 80 10.10 -14.54 15.57
C ALA A 80 9.25 -14.38 16.84
N LYS A 81 9.78 -14.80 18.00
CA LYS A 81 9.12 -14.66 19.29
C LYS A 81 9.01 -13.20 19.74
N MET A 82 10.12 -12.45 19.72
CA MET A 82 10.16 -11.03 20.10
C MET A 82 9.16 -10.18 19.30
N LEU A 83 8.97 -10.48 18.00
CA LEU A 83 8.09 -9.73 17.11
C LEU A 83 6.68 -10.32 16.97
N GLY A 84 6.40 -11.46 17.61
CA GLY A 84 5.12 -12.16 17.51
C GLY A 84 4.77 -12.59 16.08
N ILE A 85 5.76 -13.08 15.32
CA ILE A 85 5.62 -13.55 13.93
C ILE A 85 6.19 -14.95 13.77
N THR A 86 6.03 -15.54 12.58
CA THR A 86 6.58 -16.87 12.29
C THR A 86 8.04 -16.78 11.84
N GLU A 87 8.84 -17.82 12.10
CA GLU A 87 10.21 -17.89 11.59
C GLU A 87 10.28 -17.71 10.06
N PRO A 88 9.40 -18.33 9.23
CA PRO A 88 9.37 -18.05 7.80
C PRO A 88 9.18 -16.57 7.45
N ALA A 89 8.40 -15.80 8.22
CA ALA A 89 8.26 -14.37 7.99
C ALA A 89 9.60 -13.63 8.16
N VAL A 90 10.39 -13.99 9.16
CA VAL A 90 11.75 -13.46 9.36
C VAL A 90 12.67 -13.83 8.19
N SER A 91 12.60 -15.08 7.69
CA SER A 91 13.32 -15.46 6.47
C SER A 91 12.93 -14.60 5.26
N GLN A 92 11.64 -14.33 5.10
CA GLN A 92 11.14 -13.54 3.97
C GLN A 92 11.64 -12.08 4.00
N TYR A 93 11.87 -11.53 5.19
CA TYR A 93 12.44 -10.18 5.35
C TYR A 93 13.90 -10.07 4.90
N LYS A 94 14.69 -11.16 4.98
CA LYS A 94 16.09 -11.20 4.51
C LYS A 94 16.23 -11.10 2.99
N LEU A 95 15.20 -11.55 2.27
CA LEU A 95 15.25 -11.56 0.81
C LEU A 95 15.33 -10.12 0.30
N ARG A 96 16.21 -9.88 -0.67
CA ARG A 96 16.35 -8.56 -1.31
C ARG A 96 14.99 -8.10 -1.85
N ARG A 97 14.79 -6.79 -1.86
CA ARG A 97 13.63 -6.20 -2.54
C ARG A 97 13.75 -6.48 -4.04
N SER A 98 12.66 -6.99 -4.61
CA SER A 98 12.48 -7.14 -6.05
C SER A 98 11.77 -5.91 -6.61
N GLU A 99 11.81 -5.73 -7.93
CA GLU A 99 11.05 -4.67 -8.62
C GLU A 99 9.54 -4.75 -8.32
N THR A 100 9.04 -5.97 -8.08
CA THR A 100 7.67 -6.21 -7.62
C THR A 100 7.61 -6.39 -6.10
N PRO A 101 6.78 -5.62 -5.38
CA PRO A 101 6.59 -5.80 -3.94
C PRO A 101 6.01 -7.19 -3.62
N ARG A 102 6.63 -7.92 -2.69
CA ARG A 102 6.17 -9.26 -2.25
C ARG A 102 5.12 -9.20 -1.15
N SER A 103 5.07 -8.09 -0.43
CA SER A 103 4.13 -7.86 0.67
C SER A 103 3.70 -6.39 0.70
N ARG A 104 2.69 -6.05 1.50
CA ARG A 104 2.30 -4.64 1.71
C ARG A 104 3.40 -3.83 2.39
N GLY A 105 4.16 -4.43 3.29
CA GLY A 105 5.30 -3.76 3.93
C GLY A 105 6.38 -3.36 2.93
N ASP A 106 6.55 -4.12 1.84
CA ASP A 106 7.54 -3.83 0.78
C ASP A 106 7.12 -2.71 -0.17
N GLN A 107 5.86 -2.28 -0.09
CA GLN A 107 5.35 -1.17 -0.91
C GLN A 107 5.76 0.20 -0.36
N ILE A 108 6.30 0.25 0.86
CA ILE A 108 6.73 1.50 1.50
C ILE A 108 8.19 1.46 1.94
N GLU A 109 8.81 2.63 1.93
CA GLU A 109 10.13 2.86 2.52
C GLU A 109 10.00 3.78 3.72
N ILE A 110 10.49 3.31 4.86
CA ILE A 110 10.58 4.16 6.04
C ILE A 110 11.75 5.14 5.82
N PRO A 111 11.53 6.46 5.95
CA PRO A 111 12.56 7.47 5.74
C PRO A 111 13.86 7.21 6.52
N LYS A 112 15.00 7.64 5.96
CA LYS A 112 16.33 7.34 6.51
C LYS A 112 16.56 7.98 7.88
N ASP A 113 16.07 9.19 8.07
CA ASP A 113 16.07 9.93 9.33
C ASP A 113 15.26 9.25 10.44
N MET A 114 14.33 8.36 10.09
CA MET A 114 13.57 7.56 11.07
C MET A 114 14.33 6.31 11.54
N LYS A 115 15.36 5.86 10.82
CA LYS A 115 16.13 4.64 11.14
C LYS A 115 16.76 4.64 12.55
N PRO A 116 17.31 5.75 13.07
CA PRO A 116 17.85 5.79 14.44
C PRO A 116 16.79 5.46 15.51
N HIS A 117 15.55 5.90 15.33
CA HIS A 117 14.45 5.60 16.25
C HIS A 117 14.12 4.10 16.25
N ILE A 118 14.06 3.49 15.06
CA ILE A 118 13.79 2.05 14.90
C ILE A 118 14.94 1.21 15.48
N ARG A 119 16.19 1.63 15.28
CA ARG A 119 17.36 0.96 15.86
C ARG A 119 17.31 0.97 17.38
N ARG A 120 17.02 2.12 17.99
CA ARG A 120 16.87 2.24 19.46
C ARG A 120 15.72 1.39 19.99
N ALA A 121 14.61 1.30 19.25
CA ALA A 121 13.51 0.41 19.61
C ALA A 121 13.92 -1.07 19.56
N ALA A 122 14.62 -1.51 18.51
CA ALA A 122 15.13 -2.87 18.40
C ALA A 122 16.10 -3.21 19.55
N GLU A 123 17.00 -2.30 19.88
CA GLU A 123 17.94 -2.44 21.01
C GLU A 123 17.21 -2.64 22.33
N ARG A 124 16.20 -1.81 22.63
CA ARG A 124 15.39 -1.94 23.87
C ARG A 124 14.60 -3.24 23.93
N ILE A 125 14.06 -3.71 22.81
CA ILE A 125 13.38 -5.02 22.74
C ILE A 125 14.37 -6.16 23.01
N MET A 126 15.54 -6.12 22.38
CA MET A 126 16.58 -7.14 22.58
C MET A 126 17.12 -7.13 24.02
N GLU A 127 17.34 -5.96 24.62
CA GLU A 127 17.76 -5.84 26.02
C GLU A 127 16.69 -6.39 26.98
N ALA A 128 15.41 -6.07 26.74
CA ALA A 128 14.31 -6.63 27.51
C ALA A 128 14.25 -8.16 27.41
N TRP A 129 14.47 -8.70 26.20
CA TRP A 129 14.56 -10.13 25.95
C TRP A 129 15.72 -10.79 26.70
N ASP A 130 16.92 -10.21 26.64
CA ASP A 130 18.11 -10.76 27.33
C ASP A 130 17.93 -10.79 28.84
N ASN A 131 17.29 -9.76 29.41
CA ASN A 131 17.09 -9.63 30.85
C ASN A 131 16.00 -10.54 31.41
N ARG A 132 14.98 -10.88 30.61
CA ARG A 132 13.75 -11.55 31.10
C ARG A 132 13.45 -12.89 30.44
N GLY A 133 14.04 -13.15 29.28
CA GLY A 133 13.81 -14.32 28.44
C GLY A 133 12.44 -14.31 27.75
N ASP A 134 12.05 -15.48 27.26
CA ASP A 134 10.79 -15.77 26.57
C ASP A 134 9.59 -15.84 27.54
N LYS A 135 9.33 -14.75 28.25
CA LYS A 135 8.17 -14.60 29.15
C LYS A 135 7.13 -13.71 28.50
N GLU A 136 5.87 -13.88 28.92
CA GLU A 136 4.67 -13.19 28.39
C GLU A 136 4.83 -11.65 28.27
N TYR A 137 5.67 -11.05 29.11
CA TYR A 137 5.92 -9.59 29.14
C TYR A 137 6.66 -9.02 27.92
N ILE A 138 7.31 -9.83 27.06
CA ILE A 138 8.02 -9.30 25.89
C ILE A 138 7.06 -8.53 24.96
N TYR A 139 5.79 -8.93 24.91
CA TYR A 139 4.79 -8.26 24.09
C TYR A 139 4.37 -6.89 24.63
N GLU A 140 4.53 -6.64 25.93
CA GLU A 140 4.33 -5.31 26.51
C GLU A 140 5.42 -4.34 26.05
N ASP A 141 6.69 -4.78 26.10
CA ASP A 141 7.83 -4.01 25.60
C ASP A 141 7.70 -3.76 24.09
N MET A 142 7.37 -4.80 23.32
CA MET A 142 7.10 -4.67 21.89
C MET A 142 5.97 -3.68 21.62
N THR A 143 4.84 -3.79 22.31
CA THR A 143 3.69 -2.88 22.13
C THR A 143 4.10 -1.43 22.41
N ARG A 144 4.82 -1.19 23.50
CA ARG A 144 5.32 0.15 23.86
C ARG A 144 6.21 0.75 22.78
N GLU A 145 7.17 -0.03 22.27
CA GLU A 145 8.07 0.45 21.21
C GLU A 145 7.33 0.69 19.89
N PHE A 146 6.37 -0.16 19.50
CA PHE A 146 5.55 0.06 18.30
C PHE A 146 4.69 1.32 18.41
N VAL A 147 4.02 1.53 19.54
CA VAL A 147 3.20 2.74 19.76
C VAL A 147 4.08 3.99 19.72
N HIS A 148 5.27 3.95 20.33
CA HIS A 148 6.21 5.06 20.29
C HIS A 148 6.71 5.36 18.87
N LEU A 149 7.06 4.33 18.10
CA LEU A 149 7.49 4.49 16.70
C LEU A 149 6.36 5.03 15.83
N LEU A 150 5.12 4.54 15.99
CA LEU A 150 3.98 5.08 15.26
C LEU A 150 3.74 6.56 15.56
N ALA A 151 3.87 6.98 16.83
CA ALA A 151 3.76 8.39 17.21
C ALA A 151 4.84 9.25 16.52
N ILE A 152 6.09 8.79 16.50
CA ILE A 152 7.19 9.50 15.81
C ILE A 152 6.91 9.61 14.31
N LEU A 153 6.52 8.51 13.66
CA LEU A 153 6.21 8.49 12.24
C LEU A 153 5.00 9.37 11.90
N ARG A 154 4.05 9.48 12.81
CA ARG A 154 2.87 10.33 12.68
C ARG A 154 3.24 11.81 12.73
N GLU A 155 3.98 12.21 13.76
CA GLU A 155 4.48 13.58 13.92
C GLU A 155 5.34 14.02 12.72
N ALA A 156 6.19 13.10 12.23
CA ALA A 156 7.02 13.33 11.05
C ALA A 156 6.23 13.37 9.71
N GLY A 157 4.91 13.14 9.73
CA GLY A 157 4.05 13.16 8.53
C GLY A 157 4.17 11.92 7.64
N VAL A 158 4.92 10.89 8.04
CA VAL A 158 5.13 9.67 7.25
C VAL A 158 3.82 8.93 7.01
N ILE A 159 2.93 8.88 8.01
CA ILE A 159 1.61 8.24 7.86
C ILE A 159 0.77 8.94 6.79
N CYS A 160 0.84 10.28 6.73
CA CYS A 160 0.11 11.07 5.74
C CYS A 160 0.64 10.85 4.32
N GLU A 161 1.96 10.74 4.19
CA GLU A 161 2.61 10.43 2.90
C GLU A 161 2.19 9.05 2.37
N VAL A 162 2.25 8.02 3.21
CA VAL A 162 1.79 6.68 2.82
C VAL A 162 0.29 6.69 2.51
N HIS A 163 -0.51 7.47 3.25
CA HIS A 163 -1.93 7.62 2.98
C HIS A 163 -2.19 8.18 1.57
N ARG A 164 -1.50 9.25 1.16
CA ARG A 164 -1.58 9.82 -0.20
C ARG A 164 -1.18 8.82 -1.29
N GLN A 165 -0.19 7.97 -1.01
CA GLN A 165 0.28 6.97 -1.97
C GLN A 165 -0.76 5.89 -2.27
N HIS A 166 -1.64 5.58 -1.30
CA HIS A 166 -2.56 4.45 -1.40
C HIS A 166 -4.06 4.83 -1.43
N SER A 167 -4.43 6.09 -1.20
CA SER A 167 -5.81 6.60 -1.28
C SER A 167 -5.96 7.64 -2.41
N GLU A 168 -7.04 7.54 -3.20
CA GLU A 168 -7.25 8.38 -4.40
C GLU A 168 -7.62 9.83 -4.09
N HIS A 169 -8.37 10.08 -3.02
CA HIS A 169 -9.00 11.39 -2.74
C HIS A 169 -8.32 12.18 -1.61
N VAL A 170 -7.04 11.95 -1.36
CA VAL A 170 -6.26 12.71 -0.36
C VAL A 170 -5.56 13.87 -1.06
N SER A 171 -5.80 15.09 -0.60
CA SER A 171 -5.13 16.28 -1.12
C SER A 171 -3.63 16.28 -0.80
N GLU A 172 -2.83 16.92 -1.65
CA GLU A 172 -1.36 17.01 -1.50
C GLU A 172 -0.96 17.84 -0.26
N ASP A 173 -1.77 18.82 0.12
CA ASP A 173 -1.59 19.70 1.29
C ASP A 173 -2.24 19.15 2.57
N CYS A 174 -2.83 17.96 2.53
CA CYS A 174 -3.44 17.33 3.70
C CYS A 174 -2.38 16.99 4.77
N ASP A 175 -2.69 17.32 6.02
CA ASP A 175 -1.90 16.97 7.21
C ASP A 175 -2.75 16.34 8.33
N ALA A 176 -4.01 15.96 8.03
CA ALA A 176 -4.97 15.41 9.00
C ALA A 176 -4.53 14.11 9.70
N CYS A 177 -3.46 13.47 9.22
CA CYS A 177 -2.89 12.28 9.86
C CYS A 177 -1.85 12.62 10.93
N LYS A 178 -1.39 13.86 11.08
CA LYS A 178 -0.38 14.27 12.07
C LYS A 178 -0.95 14.29 13.48
#